data_AF-A0A1B6J2D2-F1
#
_entry.id   AF-A0A1B6J2D2-F1
#
_cell.length_a   1.000
_cell.length_b   1.000
_cell.length_c   1.000
_cell.angle_alpha   90.00
_cell.angle_beta   90.00
_cell.angle_gamma   90.00
#
_symmetry.space_group_name_H-M   'P 1'
#
loop_
_entity.id
_entity.type
_entity.pdbx_description
1 polymer ?
#
loop_
_entity_poly.entity_id
_entity_poly.type
_entity_poly.pdbx_seq_one_letter_code
_entity_poly.pdbx_strand_id
1 'polypeptide(L)'
;LRYMLSEHNSSEPVYFGCRFRPYTKQGYMSGGAGYVLSKEAVRRFIEEGLPNKKFCREDNGGAEDVEMGKCLERVNVRAMDSRDSLGRGRFFPFVPEHHLIPGHSDPNFWYWHYIYYPSPEGLDCCSDSAISFHYVSPNQMYVLEYLIYHLRPYGINHYVRPGPTPHTPQPQQLSADNR
;
A
#
# COMPACT_ATOMS: atom_id res chain seq x y z
N LEU A 1 6.66 -5.72 2.89
CA LEU A 1 5.69 -6.06 1.83
C LEU A 1 5.03 -7.44 2.02
N ARG A 2 5.79 -8.55 1.97
CA ARG A 2 5.23 -9.92 2.05
C ARG A 2 4.31 -10.15 3.25
N TYR A 3 4.69 -9.63 4.42
CA TYR A 3 3.88 -9.70 5.64
C TYR A 3 2.50 -9.03 5.49
N MET A 4 2.42 -7.84 4.90
CA MET A 4 1.13 -7.18 4.64
C MET A 4 0.28 -7.99 3.66
N LEU A 5 0.90 -8.55 2.62
CA LEU A 5 0.18 -9.29 1.58
C LEU A 5 -0.24 -10.71 2.00
N SER A 6 0.32 -11.27 3.09
CA SER A 6 0.00 -12.66 3.48
C SER A 6 -1.44 -12.85 3.94
N GLU A 7 -2.15 -11.76 4.26
CA GLU A 7 -3.55 -11.77 4.67
C GLU A 7 -4.53 -11.61 3.49
N HIS A 8 -4.01 -11.50 2.26
CA HIS A 8 -4.81 -11.19 1.07
C HIS A 8 -4.73 -12.29 0.01
N ASN A 9 -5.87 -12.59 -0.60
CA ASN A 9 -5.94 -13.53 -1.71
C ASN A 9 -5.63 -12.82 -3.04
N SER A 10 -4.62 -13.31 -3.76
CA SER A 10 -4.22 -12.76 -5.07
C SER A 10 -5.31 -12.83 -6.15
N SER A 11 -6.32 -13.68 -5.97
CA SER A 11 -7.49 -13.81 -6.85
C SER A 11 -8.55 -12.73 -6.62
N GLU A 12 -8.47 -11.95 -5.54
CA GLU A 12 -9.36 -10.80 -5.35
C GLU A 12 -8.87 -9.60 -6.17
N PRO A 13 -9.76 -8.80 -6.79
CA PRO A 13 -9.38 -7.62 -7.58
C PRO A 13 -9.03 -6.44 -6.66
N VAL A 14 -7.83 -6.44 -6.09
CA VAL A 14 -7.40 -5.43 -5.10
C VAL A 14 -6.03 -4.85 -5.42
N TYR A 15 -5.79 -3.63 -4.94
CA TYR A 15 -4.48 -2.98 -5.01
C TYR A 15 -4.19 -2.11 -3.80
N PHE A 16 -2.90 -1.95 -3.48
CA PHE A 16 -2.39 -1.32 -2.26
C PHE A 16 -1.33 -0.28 -2.60
N GLY A 17 -1.19 0.75 -1.78
CA GLY A 17 -0.17 1.79 -1.95
C GLY A 17 -0.40 2.96 -1.00
N CYS A 18 0.15 4.13 -1.32
CA CYS A 18 -0.18 5.39 -0.64
C CYS A 18 -1.42 6.02 -1.28
N ARG A 19 -2.58 5.89 -0.63
CA ARG A 19 -3.85 6.35 -1.21
C ARG A 19 -4.02 7.88 -1.10
N PHE A 20 -4.25 8.52 -2.24
CA PHE A 20 -4.69 9.90 -2.38
C PHE A 20 -6.19 9.98 -2.71
N ARG A 21 -6.87 11.02 -2.21
CA ARG A 21 -8.32 11.25 -2.39
C ARG A 21 -8.74 11.76 -3.77
N PRO A 22 -8.02 12.68 -4.42
CA PRO A 22 -8.57 13.37 -5.60
C PRO A 22 -8.82 12.45 -6.80
N TYR A 23 -9.58 12.97 -7.78
CA TYR A 23 -9.80 12.43 -9.14
C TYR A 23 -10.63 11.14 -9.30
N THR A 24 -10.79 10.32 -8.24
CA THR A 24 -11.61 9.09 -8.26
C THR A 24 -12.41 8.96 -6.98
N LYS A 25 -13.51 8.20 -6.98
CA LYS A 25 -14.35 8.07 -5.77
C LYS A 25 -13.65 7.26 -4.68
N GLN A 26 -12.95 6.20 -5.07
CA GLN A 26 -12.19 5.36 -4.15
C GLN A 26 -10.77 5.86 -3.86
N GLY A 27 -10.36 6.98 -4.46
CA GLY A 27 -8.97 7.44 -4.46
C GLY A 27 -8.05 6.62 -5.39
N TYR A 28 -6.81 7.07 -5.53
CA TYR A 28 -5.78 6.43 -6.34
C TYR A 28 -4.50 6.26 -5.51
N MET A 29 -3.56 5.43 -5.96
CA MET A 29 -2.29 5.26 -5.24
C MET A 29 -1.23 6.17 -5.85
N SER A 30 -0.46 6.88 -5.02
CA SER A 30 0.68 7.68 -5.47
C SER A 30 1.68 6.82 -6.26
N GLY A 31 2.04 7.27 -7.46
CA GLY A 31 3.04 6.59 -8.28
C GLY A 31 4.42 6.56 -7.63
N GLY A 32 4.84 7.69 -7.03
CA GLY A 32 6.15 7.80 -6.38
C GLY A 32 6.31 6.87 -5.18
N ALA A 33 5.28 6.72 -4.35
CA ALA A 33 5.32 5.77 -3.23
C ALA A 33 5.41 4.31 -3.70
N GLY A 34 5.05 4.03 -4.96
CA GLY A 34 4.83 2.70 -5.48
C GLY A 34 3.50 2.12 -5.01
N TYR A 35 3.01 1.14 -5.76
CA TYR A 35 1.77 0.43 -5.47
C TYR A 35 1.85 -1.02 -5.96
N VAL A 36 0.97 -1.88 -5.43
CA VAL A 36 0.95 -3.31 -5.70
C VAL A 36 -0.44 -3.72 -6.15
N LEU A 37 -0.51 -4.41 -7.29
CA LEU A 37 -1.75 -4.99 -7.82
C LEU A 37 -1.77 -6.49 -7.54
N SER A 38 -2.95 -7.00 -7.19
CA SER A 38 -3.18 -8.45 -7.19
C SER A 38 -3.13 -9.03 -8.61
N LYS A 39 -3.03 -10.36 -8.71
CA LYS A 39 -3.07 -11.05 -10.00
C LYS A 39 -4.36 -10.74 -10.76
N GLU A 40 -5.50 -10.78 -10.08
CA GLU A 40 -6.78 -10.47 -10.70
C GLU A 40 -6.90 -8.99 -11.10
N ALA A 41 -6.33 -8.07 -10.31
CA ALA A 41 -6.29 -6.65 -10.68
C ALA A 41 -5.52 -6.40 -11.98
N VAL A 42 -4.35 -7.04 -12.14
CA VAL A 42 -3.57 -6.96 -13.39
C VAL A 42 -4.36 -7.54 -14.57
N ARG A 43 -4.98 -8.72 -14.39
CA ARG A 43 -5.79 -9.36 -15.44
C ARG A 43 -6.89 -8.41 -15.94
N ARG A 44 -7.70 -7.87 -15.03
CA ARG A 44 -8.79 -6.93 -15.37
C ARG A 44 -8.28 -5.66 -16.02
N PHE A 45 -7.20 -5.08 -15.50
CA PHE A 45 -6.61 -3.88 -16.07
C PHE A 45 -6.22 -4.10 -17.54
N ILE A 46 -5.54 -5.21 -17.85
CA ILE A 46 -5.04 -5.50 -19.20
C ILE A 46 -6.15 -5.97 -20.14
N GLU A 47 -7.02 -6.86 -19.69
CA GLU A 47 -8.00 -7.54 -20.57
C GLU A 47 -9.31 -6.72 -20.71
N GLU A 48 -9.68 -5.94 -19.70
CA GLU A 48 -10.97 -5.24 -19.66
C GLU A 48 -10.81 -3.71 -19.66
N GLY A 49 -9.74 -3.20 -19.04
CA GLY A 49 -9.46 -1.77 -18.88
C GLY A 49 -8.84 -1.15 -20.12
N LEU A 50 -7.59 -1.51 -20.41
CA LEU A 50 -6.79 -0.94 -21.50
C LEU A 50 -7.47 -0.99 -22.89
N PRO A 51 -8.17 -2.07 -23.29
CA PRO A 51 -8.83 -2.13 -24.60
C PRO A 51 -10.08 -1.24 -24.70
N ASN A 52 -10.55 -0.67 -23.58
CA ASN A 52 -11.78 0.11 -23.52
C ASN A 52 -11.47 1.59 -23.26
N LYS A 53 -11.46 2.41 -24.32
CA LYS A 53 -11.28 3.86 -24.26
C LYS A 53 -12.23 4.64 -23.35
N LYS A 54 -13.37 4.05 -22.96
CA LYS A 54 -14.28 4.66 -21.96
C LYS A 54 -13.76 4.45 -20.54
N PHE A 55 -12.95 3.41 -20.33
CA PHE A 55 -12.38 3.03 -19.05
C PHE A 55 -10.98 3.60 -18.84
N CYS A 56 -10.14 3.48 -19.86
CA CYS A 56 -8.76 3.93 -19.81
C CYS A 56 -8.47 4.95 -20.88
N ARG A 57 -7.58 5.88 -20.56
CA ARG A 57 -7.03 6.83 -21.52
C ARG A 57 -6.05 6.10 -22.44
N GLU A 58 -6.09 6.40 -23.74
CA GLU A 58 -5.24 5.75 -24.77
C GLU A 58 -4.10 6.65 -25.28
N ASP A 59 -4.11 7.95 -24.95
CA ASP A 59 -3.03 8.86 -25.31
C ASP A 59 -1.92 8.89 -24.22
N ASN A 60 -0.83 9.60 -24.48
CA ASN A 60 0.30 9.74 -23.54
C ASN A 60 0.13 10.88 -22.53
N GLY A 61 -1.08 11.40 -22.34
CA GLY A 61 -1.33 12.52 -21.44
C GLY A 61 -1.83 12.09 -20.06
N GLY A 62 -1.82 13.05 -19.12
CA GLY A 62 -2.26 12.82 -17.74
C GLY A 62 -1.15 12.32 -16.83
N ALA A 63 -1.46 12.23 -15.54
CA ALA A 63 -0.56 11.62 -14.56
C ALA A 63 -0.86 10.11 -14.52
N GLU A 64 0.18 9.29 -14.71
CA GLU A 64 0.06 7.83 -14.81
C GLU A 64 -0.71 7.23 -13.63
N ASP A 65 -0.38 7.65 -12.41
CA ASP A 65 -0.98 7.13 -11.18
C ASP A 65 -2.47 7.50 -11.01
N VAL A 66 -2.84 8.71 -11.45
CA VAL A 66 -4.23 9.16 -11.53
C VAL A 66 -5.02 8.35 -12.56
N GLU A 67 -4.45 8.14 -13.76
CA GLU A 67 -5.11 7.36 -14.81
C GLU A 67 -5.22 5.89 -14.43
N MET A 68 -4.21 5.32 -13.76
CA MET A 68 -4.28 3.98 -13.16
C MET A 68 -5.43 3.87 -12.16
N GLY A 69 -5.58 4.84 -11.25
CA GLY A 69 -6.70 4.87 -10.32
C GLY A 69 -8.06 4.87 -11.01
N LYS A 70 -8.24 5.70 -12.06
CA LYS A 70 -9.48 5.77 -12.84
C LYS A 70 -9.77 4.46 -13.57
N CYS A 71 -8.76 3.88 -14.21
CA CYS A 71 -8.87 2.60 -14.91
C CYS A 71 -9.32 1.49 -13.95
N LEU A 72 -8.60 1.32 -12.84
CA LEU A 72 -8.85 0.28 -11.85
C LEU A 72 -10.24 0.43 -11.22
N GLU A 73 -10.69 1.65 -10.93
CA GLU A 73 -12.06 1.90 -10.45
C GLU A 73 -13.13 1.41 -11.44
N ARG A 74 -12.94 1.65 -12.73
CA ARG A 74 -13.92 1.27 -13.77
C ARG A 74 -13.97 -0.23 -14.06
N VAL A 75 -12.88 -0.96 -13.81
CA VAL A 75 -12.84 -2.43 -13.89
C VAL A 75 -13.08 -3.12 -12.54
N ASN A 76 -13.67 -2.39 -11.58
CA ASN A 76 -14.03 -2.91 -10.25
C ASN A 76 -12.85 -3.50 -9.48
N VAL A 77 -11.67 -2.90 -9.62
CA VAL A 77 -10.51 -3.18 -8.76
C VAL A 77 -10.54 -2.21 -7.57
N ARG A 78 -10.56 -2.79 -6.37
CA ARG A 78 -10.75 -2.06 -5.12
C ARG A 78 -9.42 -1.59 -4.55
N ALA A 79 -9.30 -0.30 -4.30
CA ALA A 79 -8.18 0.24 -3.54
C ALA A 79 -8.33 -0.14 -2.07
N MET A 80 -7.25 -0.66 -1.50
CA MET A 80 -7.23 -1.18 -0.14
C MET A 80 -6.52 -0.22 0.82
N ASP A 81 -6.80 -0.39 2.11
CA ASP A 81 -5.99 0.23 3.17
C ASP A 81 -4.68 -0.56 3.32
N SER A 82 -3.55 0.15 3.28
CA SER A 82 -2.21 -0.43 3.42
C SER A 82 -1.59 -0.16 4.79
N ARG A 83 -2.30 0.54 5.68
CA ARG A 83 -1.82 0.86 7.03
C ARG A 83 -1.71 -0.39 7.90
N ASP A 84 -0.90 -0.32 8.94
CA ASP A 84 -0.86 -1.39 9.94
C ASP A 84 -2.05 -1.35 10.91
N SER A 85 -2.09 -2.30 11.84
CA SER A 85 -3.15 -2.41 12.85
C SER A 85 -3.25 -1.21 13.79
N LEU A 86 -2.22 -0.37 13.85
CA LEU A 86 -2.20 0.89 14.61
C LEU A 86 -2.60 2.09 13.73
N GLY A 87 -2.91 1.86 12.45
CA GLY A 87 -3.25 2.91 11.50
C GLY A 87 -2.04 3.67 10.96
N ARG A 88 -0.81 3.14 11.08
CA ARG A 88 0.41 3.80 10.59
C ARG A 88 0.69 3.46 9.13
N GLY A 89 1.26 4.41 8.39
CA GLY A 89 1.53 4.27 6.96
C GLY A 89 2.57 3.18 6.65
N ARG A 90 2.50 2.62 5.44
CA ARG A 90 3.53 1.70 4.91
C ARG A 90 4.14 2.15 3.58
N PHE A 91 3.42 2.90 2.77
CA PHE A 91 3.89 3.43 1.50
C PHE A 91 3.96 4.95 1.62
N PHE A 92 5.12 5.53 1.31
CA PHE A 92 5.37 6.95 1.56
C PHE A 92 5.80 7.68 0.28
N PRO A 93 5.11 8.76 -0.12
CA PRO A 93 5.38 9.49 -1.36
C PRO A 93 6.54 10.48 -1.25
N PHE A 94 7.23 10.52 -0.10
CA PHE A 94 8.40 11.36 0.15
C PHE A 94 9.50 10.58 0.87
N VAL A 95 10.65 11.25 1.04
CA VAL A 95 11.80 10.76 1.80
C VAL A 95 11.45 10.53 3.27
N PRO A 96 12.18 9.65 3.99
CA PRO A 96 11.89 9.34 5.40
C PRO A 96 11.83 10.58 6.31
N GLU A 97 12.71 11.56 6.11
CA GLU A 97 12.77 12.81 6.90
C GLU A 97 11.49 13.63 6.87
N HIS A 98 10.73 13.62 5.76
CA HIS A 98 9.44 14.31 5.66
C HIS A 98 8.36 13.72 6.58
N HIS A 99 8.52 12.46 7.00
CA HIS A 99 7.54 11.75 7.81
C HIS A 99 8.02 11.59 9.26
N LEU A 100 9.31 11.30 9.46
CA LEU A 100 9.88 10.94 10.76
C LEU A 100 10.26 12.14 11.63
N ILE A 101 10.43 13.33 11.05
CA ILE A 101 10.87 14.54 11.78
C ILE A 101 9.66 15.45 12.00
N PRO A 102 9.18 15.61 13.24
CA PRO A 102 8.06 16.52 13.53
C PRO A 102 8.34 17.96 13.08
N GLY A 103 7.38 18.59 12.41
CA GLY A 103 7.52 19.97 11.93
C GLY A 103 8.46 20.15 10.73
N HIS A 104 8.93 19.06 10.12
CA HIS A 104 9.72 19.13 8.88
C HIS A 104 8.85 19.53 7.67
N SER A 105 7.58 19.14 7.66
CA SER A 105 6.65 19.45 6.58
C SER A 105 5.75 20.63 6.96
N ASP A 106 5.52 21.56 6.04
CA ASP A 106 4.53 22.64 6.22
C ASP A 106 3.14 22.02 6.42
N PRO A 107 2.40 22.36 7.51
CA PRO A 107 1.04 21.89 7.72
C PRO A 107 0.07 22.24 6.58
N ASN A 108 0.35 23.30 5.80
CA ASN A 108 -0.44 23.71 4.64
C ASN A 108 -0.04 23.01 3.34
N PHE A 109 0.95 22.11 3.39
CA PHE A 109 1.42 21.40 2.21
C PHE A 109 0.28 20.59 1.57
N TRP A 110 0.20 20.60 0.24
CA TRP A 110 -0.88 19.97 -0.53
C TRP A 110 -1.07 18.49 -0.18
N TYR A 111 0.01 17.82 0.21
CA TYR A 111 0.03 16.41 0.62
C TYR A 111 -1.02 16.11 1.69
N TRP A 112 -1.12 16.96 2.71
CA TRP A 112 -2.05 16.77 3.82
C TRP A 112 -3.52 16.86 3.39
N HIS A 113 -3.79 17.61 2.32
CA HIS A 113 -5.11 17.71 1.71
C HIS A 113 -5.40 16.51 0.79
N TYR A 114 -4.37 15.92 0.19
CA TYR A 114 -4.48 14.80 -0.74
C TYR A 114 -4.55 13.45 -0.04
N ILE A 115 -3.90 13.27 1.11
CA ILE A 115 -3.80 11.98 1.78
C ILE A 115 -5.17 11.45 2.21
N TYR A 116 -5.46 10.19 1.86
CA TYR A 116 -6.76 9.56 2.14
C TYR A 116 -6.92 9.16 3.61
N TYR A 117 -5.81 8.86 4.27
CA TYR A 117 -5.79 8.54 5.69
C TYR A 117 -4.92 9.56 6.40
N PRO A 118 -5.43 10.29 7.41
CA PRO A 118 -4.59 11.14 8.23
C PRO A 118 -3.40 10.35 8.77
N SER A 119 -2.20 10.91 8.66
CA SER A 119 -0.97 10.33 9.18
C SER A 119 -0.38 11.33 10.17
N PRO A 120 -0.07 10.93 11.41
CA PRO A 120 0.73 11.77 12.30
C PRO A 120 2.13 11.94 11.71
N GLU A 121 2.80 13.03 12.09
CA GLU A 121 4.24 13.20 11.89
C GLU A 121 5.02 12.54 13.04
N GLY A 122 6.33 12.35 12.86
CA GLY A 122 7.20 11.78 13.88
C GLY A 122 7.26 10.27 13.82
N LEU A 123 7.78 9.63 14.87
CA LEU A 123 7.99 8.18 14.89
C LEU A 123 6.69 7.36 14.80
N ASP A 124 5.54 7.97 15.11
CA ASP A 124 4.23 7.33 15.00
C ASP A 124 3.64 7.38 13.57
N CYS A 125 4.27 8.11 12.62
CA CYS A 125 3.82 8.14 11.22
C CYS A 125 3.79 6.75 10.58
N CYS A 126 4.74 5.92 11.00
CA CYS A 126 5.31 4.92 10.13
C CYS A 126 5.27 3.57 10.80
N SER A 127 4.73 2.59 10.06
CA SER A 127 4.68 1.23 10.53
C SER A 127 6.09 0.68 10.74
N ASP A 128 6.28 -0.15 11.77
CA ASP A 128 7.52 -0.94 11.93
C ASP A 128 7.75 -1.92 10.77
N SER A 129 6.73 -2.10 9.93
CA SER A 129 6.76 -2.88 8.70
C SER A 129 6.45 -2.02 7.46
N ALA A 130 6.92 -0.77 7.48
CA ALA A 130 6.93 0.12 6.32
C ALA A 130 7.57 -0.56 5.09
N ILE A 131 7.13 -0.14 3.91
CA ILE A 131 7.39 -0.83 2.63
C ILE A 131 8.26 0.02 1.71
N SER A 132 7.96 1.30 1.55
CA SER A 132 8.64 2.16 0.58
C SER A 132 8.61 3.63 0.98
N PHE A 133 9.67 4.33 0.58
CA PHE A 133 9.81 5.78 0.65
C PHE A 133 10.29 6.27 -0.72
N HIS A 134 9.65 7.32 -1.24
CA HIS A 134 10.02 7.93 -2.51
C HIS A 134 11.15 8.94 -2.36
N TYR A 135 11.76 9.37 -3.47
CA TYR A 135 12.84 10.36 -3.52
C TYR A 135 14.11 10.02 -2.71
N VAL A 136 14.27 8.76 -2.29
CA VAL A 136 15.49 8.29 -1.60
C VAL A 136 16.65 8.30 -2.59
N SER A 137 17.74 8.99 -2.25
CA SER A 137 18.94 9.03 -3.11
C SER A 137 19.70 7.70 -3.10
N PRO A 138 20.51 7.39 -4.13
CA PRO A 138 21.32 6.17 -4.14
C PRO A 138 22.19 6.01 -2.89
N ASN A 139 22.82 7.09 -2.40
CA ASN A 139 23.63 7.06 -1.18
C ASN A 139 22.77 6.73 0.05
N GLN A 140 21.57 7.31 0.15
CA GLN A 140 20.66 7.04 1.26
C GLN A 140 20.13 5.60 1.22
N MET A 141 19.96 5.00 0.03
CA MET A 141 19.61 3.58 -0.07
C MET A 141 20.67 2.68 0.59
N TYR A 142 21.97 2.94 0.38
CA TYR A 142 23.04 2.19 1.05
C TYR A 142 23.04 2.38 2.57
N VAL A 143 22.75 3.60 3.04
CA VAL A 143 22.62 3.87 4.49
C VAL A 143 21.43 3.12 5.08
N LEU A 144 20.27 3.16 4.43
CA LEU A 144 19.07 2.43 4.87
C LEU A 144 19.31 0.92 4.87
N GLU A 145 19.96 0.38 3.84
CA GLU A 145 20.35 -1.04 3.78
C GLU A 145 21.19 -1.42 5.00
N TYR A 146 22.25 -0.66 5.29
CA TYR A 146 23.11 -0.91 6.45
C TYR A 146 22.31 -0.85 7.76
N LEU A 147 21.52 0.20 7.96
CA LEU A 147 20.78 0.40 9.21
C LEU A 147 19.65 -0.62 9.44
N ILE A 148 19.01 -1.11 8.37
CA ILE A 148 17.85 -2.02 8.45
C ILE A 148 18.30 -3.48 8.50
N TYR A 149 19.27 -3.87 7.68
CA TYR A 149 19.59 -5.29 7.47
C TYR A 149 20.93 -5.73 8.10
N HIS A 150 21.87 -4.81 8.32
CA HIS A 150 23.24 -5.17 8.76
C HIS A 150 23.55 -4.73 10.18
N LEU A 151 23.11 -3.54 10.60
CA LEU A 151 23.30 -3.03 11.95
C LEU A 151 22.49 -3.88 12.94
N ARG A 152 23.16 -4.39 13.98
CA ARG A 152 22.54 -5.18 15.06
C ARG A 152 22.86 -4.54 16.40
N PRO A 153 22.05 -3.56 16.86
CA PRO A 153 22.23 -2.97 18.17
C PRO A 153 22.11 -4.03 19.26
N TYR A 154 23.02 -4.01 20.22
CA TYR A 154 22.97 -4.95 21.35
C TYR A 154 21.67 -4.76 22.14
N GLY A 155 20.94 -5.86 22.39
CA GLY A 155 19.72 -5.86 23.19
C GLY A 155 18.43 -5.48 22.46
N ILE A 156 18.46 -5.19 21.15
CA ILE A 156 17.27 -4.85 20.35
C ILE A 156 16.93 -6.00 19.39
N ASN A 157 15.65 -6.38 19.33
CA ASN A 157 15.14 -7.39 18.39
C ASN A 157 14.06 -6.77 17.49
N HIS A 158 14.28 -6.83 16.18
CA HIS A 158 13.40 -6.26 15.15
C HIS A 158 12.40 -7.28 14.55
N TYR A 159 12.20 -8.43 15.20
CA TYR A 159 11.31 -9.47 14.69
C TYR A 159 9.84 -9.06 14.79
N VAL A 160 9.20 -8.84 13.65
CA VAL A 160 7.74 -8.64 13.56
C VAL A 160 7.06 -10.00 13.73
N ARG A 161 6.31 -10.17 14.83
CA ARG A 161 5.55 -11.40 15.07
C ARG A 161 4.34 -11.45 14.13
N PRO A 162 4.13 -12.55 13.38
CA PRO A 162 2.88 -12.75 12.67
C PRO A 162 1.71 -12.70 13.65
N GLY A 163 0.67 -11.93 13.32
CA GLY A 163 -0.60 -12.00 14.05
C GLY A 163 -1.19 -13.42 14.00
N PRO A 164 -2.09 -13.78 14.92
CA PRO A 164 -2.82 -15.05 14.83
C PRO A 164 -3.56 -15.11 13.49
N THR A 165 -3.27 -16.13 12.69
CA THR A 165 -3.99 -16.41 11.44
C THR A 165 -5.49 -16.53 11.74
N PRO A 166 -6.38 -15.93 10.93
CA PRO A 166 -7.81 -16.15 11.04
C PRO A 166 -8.10 -17.66 11.03
N HIS A 167 -8.75 -18.16 12.06
CA HIS A 167 -9.15 -19.56 12.12
C HIS A 167 -10.04 -19.88 10.91
N THR A 168 -9.54 -20.69 9.98
CA THR A 168 -10.38 -21.32 8.98
C THR A 168 -11.44 -22.16 9.72
N PRO A 169 -12.74 -21.92 9.54
CA PRO A 169 -13.76 -22.79 10.13
C PRO A 169 -13.52 -24.22 9.66
N GLN A 170 -13.32 -25.15 10.59
CA GLN A 170 -13.27 -26.56 10.24
C GLN A 170 -14.62 -26.98 9.65
N PRO A 171 -14.66 -27.74 8.55
CA PRO A 171 -15.91 -28.29 8.05
C PRO A 171 -16.57 -29.13 9.16
N GLN A 172 -17.80 -28.78 9.53
CA GLN A 172 -18.61 -29.64 10.38
C GLN A 172 -18.72 -31.01 9.69
N GLN A 173 -18.19 -32.05 10.33
CA GLN A 173 -18.45 -33.42 9.93
C GLN A 173 -19.95 -33.65 10.06
N LEU A 174 -20.64 -33.73 8.92
CA LEU A 174 -21.98 -34.32 8.83
C LEU A 174 -21.84 -35.79 9.28
N SER A 175 -22.24 -36.06 10.52
CA SER A 175 -22.48 -37.42 10.99
C SER A 175 -23.60 -38.04 10.16
N ALA A 176 -23.22 -38.89 9.21
CA ALA A 176 -24.13 -39.82 8.58
C ALA A 176 -24.47 -40.92 9.59
N ASP A 177 -25.44 -40.66 10.47
CA ASP A 177 -26.12 -41.74 11.19
C ASP A 177 -27.36 -42.13 10.40
N ASN A 178 -27.24 -43.27 9.73
CA ASN A 178 -28.30 -43.98 9.07
C ASN A 178 -28.28 -45.41 9.60
N ARG A 179 -28.99 -45.66 10.71
CA ARG A 179 -29.57 -46.95 11.11
C ARG A 179 -30.51 -46.78 12.29
#